data_AF-A0A1H9K153-F1
#
_entry.id   AF-A0A1H9K153-F1
#
_cell.length_a   1.000
_cell.length_b   1.000
_cell.length_c   1.000
_cell.angle_alpha   90.00
_cell.angle_beta   90.00
_cell.angle_gamma   90.00
#
_symmetry.space_group_name_H-M   'P 1'
#
loop_
_entity.id
_entity.type
_entity.pdbx_description
1 polymer ?
#
loop_
_entity_poly.entity_id
_entity_poly.type
_entity_poly.pdbx_seq_one_letter_code
_entity_poly.pdbx_strand_id
1 'polypeptide(L)'
;MAGLVPGFVTMAVALTLAQQLEQTISFGIFLLGAALALLSAVAWRRERDRRMAVVAVGYLMFSIYGFVVFLEYYLFPYLPVQTVELLEHSAAALILVGLLAFFIALTRD
;
A
#
# COMPACT_ATOMS: atom_id res chain seq x y z
N MET A 1 -17.02 -16.29 -35.47
CA MET A 1 -17.62 -16.34 -34.12
C MET A 1 -16.85 -17.25 -33.15
N ALA A 2 -16.30 -18.40 -33.56
CA ALA A 2 -15.60 -19.34 -32.64
C ALA A 2 -14.19 -18.91 -32.17
N GLY A 3 -13.52 -17.98 -32.86
CA GLY A 3 -12.17 -17.50 -32.48
C GLY A 3 -12.12 -16.33 -31.49
N LEU A 4 -13.27 -15.70 -31.18
CA LEU A 4 -13.34 -14.54 -30.28
C LEU A 4 -13.63 -14.94 -28.82
N VAL A 5 -14.28 -16.08 -28.61
CA VAL A 5 -14.62 -16.63 -27.28
C VAL A 5 -13.37 -16.96 -26.45
N PRO A 6 -12.30 -17.59 -26.99
CA PRO A 6 -11.10 -17.88 -26.22
C PRO A 6 -10.41 -16.60 -25.73
N GLY A 7 -10.30 -15.58 -26.60
CA GLY A 7 -9.67 -14.31 -26.27
C GLY A 7 -10.39 -13.54 -25.16
N PHE A 8 -11.73 -13.48 -25.22
CA PHE A 8 -12.53 -12.80 -24.20
C PHE A 8 -12.41 -13.46 -22.83
N VAL A 9 -12.45 -14.81 -22.77
CA VAL A 9 -12.30 -15.56 -21.52
C VAL A 9 -10.91 -15.33 -20.91
N THR A 10 -9.85 -15.37 -21.72
CA THR A 10 -8.48 -15.10 -21.25
C THR A 10 -8.33 -13.68 -20.71
N MET A 11 -8.90 -12.68 -21.38
CA MET A 11 -8.88 -11.29 -20.91
C MET A 11 -9.64 -11.11 -19.59
N ALA A 12 -10.82 -11.71 -19.46
CA ALA A 12 -11.60 -11.65 -18.22
C ALA A 12 -10.84 -12.30 -17.05
N VAL A 13 -10.28 -13.50 -17.27
CA VAL A 13 -9.47 -14.19 -16.23
C VAL A 13 -8.27 -13.34 -15.83
N ALA A 14 -7.52 -12.79 -16.80
CA ALA A 14 -6.37 -11.94 -16.51
C ALA A 14 -6.74 -10.69 -15.70
N LEU A 15 -7.86 -10.03 -16.03
CA LEU A 15 -8.36 -8.87 -15.29
C LEU A 15 -8.73 -9.24 -13.84
N THR A 16 -9.45 -10.35 -13.65
CA THR A 16 -9.80 -10.81 -12.30
C THR A 16 -8.58 -11.23 -11.48
N LEU A 17 -7.56 -11.79 -12.12
CA LEU A 17 -6.32 -12.19 -11.44
C LEU A 17 -5.49 -10.96 -11.04
N ALA A 18 -5.40 -9.96 -11.92
CA ALA A 18 -4.72 -8.71 -11.62
C ALA A 18 -5.34 -8.02 -10.39
N GLN A 19 -6.68 -7.92 -10.36
CA GLN A 19 -7.42 -7.39 -9.22
C GLN A 19 -7.17 -8.19 -7.93
N GLN A 20 -7.19 -9.53 -7.99
CA GLN A 20 -6.92 -10.35 -6.80
C GLN A 20 -5.49 -10.18 -6.28
N LEU A 21 -4.51 -10.10 -7.17
CA LEU A 21 -3.11 -9.87 -6.80
C LEU A 21 -2.93 -8.51 -6.16
N GLU A 22 -3.49 -7.47 -6.77
CA GLU A 22 -3.47 -6.11 -6.25
C GLU A 22 -4.05 -6.02 -4.85
N GLN A 23 -5.25 -6.58 -4.63
CA GLN A 23 -5.87 -6.58 -3.30
C GLN A 23 -5.06 -7.39 -2.29
N THR A 24 -4.58 -8.57 -2.67
CA THR A 24 -3.83 -9.46 -1.77
C THR A 24 -2.50 -8.84 -1.36
N ILE A 25 -1.75 -8.28 -2.31
CA ILE A 25 -0.46 -7.64 -2.05
C ILE A 25 -0.65 -6.38 -1.23
N SER A 26 -1.63 -5.53 -1.58
CA SER A 26 -1.92 -4.29 -0.85
C SER A 26 -2.35 -4.56 0.59
N PHE A 27 -3.16 -5.60 0.81
CA PHE A 27 -3.49 -6.07 2.15
C PHE A 27 -2.25 -6.57 2.91
N GLY A 28 -1.36 -7.30 2.24
CA GLY A 28 -0.07 -7.72 2.81
C GLY A 28 0.80 -6.52 3.23
N ILE A 29 0.91 -5.50 2.38
CA ILE A 29 1.63 -4.25 2.68
C ILE A 29 1.00 -3.54 3.88
N PHE A 30 -0.33 -3.44 3.93
CA PHE A 30 -1.05 -2.84 5.04
C PHE A 30 -0.72 -3.54 6.37
N LEU A 31 -0.88 -4.86 6.43
CA LEU A 31 -0.68 -5.64 7.65
C LEU A 31 0.78 -5.64 8.10
N LEU A 32 1.71 -5.94 7.18
CA LEU A 32 3.14 -5.97 7.49
C LEU A 32 3.65 -4.58 7.87
N GLY A 33 3.27 -3.54 7.12
CA GLY A 33 3.59 -2.16 7.43
C GLY A 33 3.07 -1.74 8.80
N ALA A 34 1.82 -2.08 9.14
CA ALA A 34 1.24 -1.77 10.45
C ALA A 34 1.97 -2.50 11.59
N ALA A 35 2.26 -3.79 11.42
CA ALA A 35 3.00 -4.57 12.40
C ALA A 35 4.40 -4.00 12.63
N LEU A 36 5.13 -3.68 11.56
CA LEU A 36 6.47 -3.08 11.65
C LEU A 36 6.42 -1.68 12.26
N ALA A 37 5.46 -0.85 11.89
CA ALA A 37 5.26 0.47 12.48
C ALA A 37 5.01 0.37 14.00
N LEU A 38 4.17 -0.58 14.44
CA LEU A 38 3.91 -0.84 15.85
C LEU A 38 5.16 -1.31 16.59
N LEU A 39 5.91 -2.26 16.04
CA LEU A 39 7.13 -2.75 16.65
C LEU A 39 8.20 -1.65 16.75
N SER A 40 8.38 -0.84 15.70
CA SER A 40 9.27 0.33 15.72
C SER A 40 8.80 1.40 16.71
N ALA A 41 7.51 1.64 16.85
CA ALA A 41 6.96 2.56 17.84
C ALA A 41 7.17 2.05 19.28
N VAL A 42 7.03 0.75 19.52
CA VAL A 42 7.35 0.12 20.81
C VAL A 42 8.83 0.23 21.12
N ALA A 43 9.70 -0.03 20.14
CA ALA A 43 11.16 0.15 20.29
C ALA A 43 11.51 1.61 20.62
N TRP A 44 10.91 2.57 19.91
CA TRP A 44 11.04 3.99 20.22
C TRP A 44 10.62 4.32 21.66
N ARG A 45 9.52 3.76 22.16
CA ARG A 45 9.10 3.98 23.55
C ARG A 45 10.09 3.41 24.57
N ARG A 46 10.75 2.29 24.26
CA ARG A 46 11.72 1.63 25.16
C ARG A 46 13.06 2.34 25.19
N GLU A 47 13.60 2.68 24.03
CA GLU A 47 14.96 3.20 23.89
C GLU A 47 15.00 4.73 23.77
N ARG A 48 13.85 5.39 23.55
CA ARG A 48 13.71 6.82 23.25
C ARG A 48 14.55 7.31 22.06
N ASP A 49 15.01 6.40 21.22
CA ASP A 49 15.75 6.71 20.01
C ASP A 49 14.84 7.37 18.96
N ARG A 50 15.17 8.61 18.58
CA ARG A 50 14.44 9.36 17.55
C ARG A 50 14.52 8.68 16.18
N ARG A 51 15.54 7.85 15.92
CA ARG A 51 15.66 7.06 14.70
C ARG A 51 14.51 6.08 14.55
N MET A 52 14.20 5.34 15.61
CA MET A 52 13.09 4.37 15.61
C MET A 52 11.73 5.05 15.40
N ALA A 53 11.56 6.29 15.85
CA ALA A 53 10.37 7.07 15.58
C ALA A 53 10.20 7.39 14.07
N VAL A 54 11.29 7.78 13.40
CA VAL A 54 11.27 8.07 11.96
C VAL A 54 11.00 6.79 11.16
N VAL A 55 11.61 5.67 11.54
CA VAL A 55 11.37 4.36 10.93
C VAL A 55 9.91 3.93 11.11
N ALA A 56 9.33 4.12 12.29
CA ALA A 56 7.92 3.82 12.55
C ALA A 56 6.98 4.64 11.64
N VAL A 57 7.29 5.93 11.42
CA VAL A 57 6.55 6.77 10.47
C VAL A 57 6.70 6.26 9.04
N GLY A 58 7.89 5.85 8.63
CA GLY A 58 8.12 5.26 7.30
C GLY A 58 7.26 4.01 7.05
N TYR A 59 7.25 3.07 8.01
CA TYR A 59 6.38 1.89 7.93
C TYR A 59 4.89 2.23 7.95
N LEU A 60 4.50 3.25 8.72
CA LEU A 60 3.12 3.72 8.76
C LEU A 60 2.68 4.29 7.40
N MET A 61 3.55 5.04 6.71
CA MET A 61 3.24 5.56 5.37
C MET A 61 3.00 4.42 4.36
N PHE A 62 3.82 3.37 4.39
CA PHE A 62 3.59 2.18 3.56
C PHE A 62 2.30 1.46 3.92
N SER A 63 2.00 1.33 5.22
CA SER A 63 0.76 0.71 5.70
C SER A 63 -0.47 1.47 5.21
N ILE A 64 -0.47 2.81 5.30
CA ILE A 64 -1.57 3.66 4.80
C ILE A 64 -1.73 3.50 3.29
N TYR A 65 -0.64 3.50 2.52
CA TYR A 65 -0.70 3.22 1.08
C TYR A 65 -1.37 1.87 0.79
N GLY A 66 -0.90 0.79 1.41
CA GLY A 66 -1.47 -0.55 1.22
C GLY A 66 -2.95 -0.61 1.61
N PHE A 67 -3.35 0.14 2.64
CA PHE A 67 -4.75 0.26 3.04
C PHE A 67 -5.60 0.97 2.00
N VAL A 68 -5.14 2.10 1.46
CA VAL A 68 -5.86 2.87 0.44
C VAL A 68 -6.09 2.04 -0.82
N VAL A 69 -5.05 1.38 -1.34
CA VAL A 69 -5.16 0.53 -2.53
C VAL A 69 -6.05 -0.69 -2.26
N PHE A 70 -5.93 -1.31 -1.09
CA PHE A 70 -6.82 -2.41 -0.70
C PHE A 70 -8.31 -2.01 -0.71
N LEU A 71 -8.62 -0.76 -0.35
CA LEU A 71 -9.98 -0.24 -0.30
C LEU A 71 -10.58 0.10 -1.67
N GLU A 72 -9.77 0.22 -2.72
CA GLU A 72 -10.17 0.71 -4.05
C GLU A 72 -11.50 0.11 -4.54
N TYR A 73 -11.54 -1.22 -4.67
CA TYR A 73 -12.73 -1.93 -5.15
C TYR A 73 -13.93 -1.85 -4.18
N TYR A 74 -13.69 -1.65 -2.89
CA TYR A 74 -14.74 -1.45 -1.89
C TYR A 74 -15.32 -0.04 -1.92
N LEU A 75 -14.60 0.93 -2.49
CA LEU A 75 -15.01 2.34 -2.56
C LEU A 75 -15.83 2.68 -3.81
N PHE A 76 -15.76 1.88 -4.88
CA PHE A 76 -16.55 2.13 -6.10
C PHE A 76 -18.07 2.31 -5.90
N PRO A 77 -18.74 1.65 -4.94
CA PRO A 77 -20.16 1.90 -4.68
C PRO A 77 -20.44 3.27 -4.05
N TYR A 78 -19.42 3.90 -3.44
CA TYR A 78 -19.57 5.10 -2.63
C TYR A 78 -18.94 6.34 -3.27
N LEU A 79 -17.93 6.16 -4.11
CA LEU A 79 -17.15 7.24 -4.73
C LEU A 79 -17.09 7.09 -6.26
N PRO A 80 -16.98 8.20 -7.01
CA PRO A 80 -16.74 8.14 -8.45
C PRO A 80 -15.42 7.44 -8.78
N VAL A 81 -15.38 6.66 -9.87
CA VAL A 81 -14.18 5.95 -10.36
C VAL A 81 -12.97 6.89 -10.45
N GLN A 82 -13.15 8.09 -11.00
CA GLN A 82 -12.10 9.10 -11.12
C GLN A 82 -11.49 9.50 -9.77
N THR A 83 -12.32 9.57 -8.72
CA THR A 83 -11.85 9.93 -7.38
C THR A 83 -11.07 8.79 -6.75
N VAL A 84 -11.53 7.54 -6.94
CA VAL A 84 -10.86 6.35 -6.43
C VAL A 84 -9.50 6.17 -7.11
N GLU A 85 -9.44 6.31 -8.43
CA GLU A 85 -8.21 6.21 -9.23
C GLU A 85 -7.20 7.31 -8.83
N LEU A 86 -7.65 8.57 -8.70
CA LEU A 86 -6.80 9.66 -8.21
C LEU A 86 -6.29 9.42 -6.79
N LEU A 87 -7.11 8.86 -5.91
CA LEU A 87 -6.74 8.56 -4.53
C LEU A 87 -5.66 7.50 -4.47
N GLU A 88 -5.82 6.41 -5.22
CA GLU A 88 -4.84 5.33 -5.34
C GLU A 88 -3.49 5.84 -5.86
N HIS A 89 -3.51 6.56 -6.98
CA HIS A 89 -2.29 7.07 -7.61
C HIS A 89 -1.59 8.14 -6.75
N SER A 90 -2.35 9.02 -6.11
CA SER A 90 -1.78 10.03 -5.21
C SER A 90 -1.21 9.41 -3.93
N ALA A 91 -1.81 8.33 -3.42
CA ALA A 91 -1.31 7.61 -2.24
C ALA A 91 0.08 7.00 -2.47
N ALA A 92 0.47 6.72 -3.72
CA ALA A 92 1.84 6.27 -4.03
C ALA A 92 2.91 7.29 -3.59
N ALA A 93 2.57 8.58 -3.44
CA ALA A 93 3.48 9.58 -2.86
C ALA A 93 3.90 9.24 -1.42
N LEU A 94 3.06 8.52 -0.66
CA LEU A 94 3.40 8.04 0.69
C LEU A 94 4.57 7.05 0.65
N ILE A 95 4.71 6.28 -0.43
CA ILE A 95 5.87 5.39 -0.60
C ILE A 95 7.14 6.21 -0.70
N LEU A 96 7.14 7.27 -1.52
CA LEU A 96 8.32 8.14 -1.68
C LEU A 96 8.70 8.80 -0.36
N VAL A 97 7.72 9.30 0.39
CA VAL A 97 7.95 9.89 1.71
C VAL A 97 8.45 8.85 2.71
N GLY A 98 7.90 7.63 2.69
CA GLY A 98 8.34 6.52 3.53
C GLY A 98 9.80 6.16 3.26
N LEU A 99 10.18 6.01 1.99
CA LEU A 99 11.58 5.74 1.58
C LEU A 99 12.52 6.86 2.03
N LEU A 100 12.11 8.12 1.90
CA LEU A 100 12.89 9.25 2.37
C LEU A 100 13.07 9.20 3.91
N ALA A 101 12.03 8.82 4.65
CA ALA A 101 12.11 8.65 6.10
C ALA A 101 13.16 7.59 6.48
N PHE A 102 13.20 6.46 5.77
CA PHE A 102 14.26 5.45 5.98
C PHE A 102 15.65 6.00 5.71
N PHE A 103 15.83 6.74 4.62
CA PHE A 103 17.13 7.35 4.31
C PHE A 103 17.56 8.37 5.39
N ILE A 104 16.64 9.20 5.88
CA ILE A 104 16.88 10.12 6.99
C ILE A 104 17.25 9.36 8.28
N ALA A 105 16.59 8.24 8.55
CA ALA A 105 16.90 7.39 9.70
C ALA A 105 18.25 6.69 9.58
N LEU A 106 18.76 6.45 8.36
CA LEU A 106 20.07 5.84 8.12
C LEU A 106 21.21 6.87 8.12
N THR A 107 20.95 8.11 7.75
CA THR A 107 21.97 9.17 7.63
C THR A 107 22.21 9.94 8.94
N ARG A 108 21.41 9.68 9.96
CA ARG A 108 21.50 10.33 11.28
C ARG A 108 22.53 9.70 12.23
N ASP A 109 23.47 8.92 11.71
CA ASP A 109 24.61 8.35 12.45
C ASP A 109 25.58 9.44 12.94
#